data_AF-A0A524E6F2-F1
#
_entry.id   AF-A0A524E6F2-F1
#
_cell.length_a   1.000
_cell.length_b   1.000
_cell.length_c   1.000
_cell.angle_alpha   90.00
_cell.angle_beta   90.00
_cell.angle_gamma   90.00
#
_symmetry.space_group_name_H-M   'P 1'
#
loop_
_entity.id
_entity.type
_entity.pdbx_description
1 polymer ?
#
loop_
_entity_poly.entity_id
_entity_poly.type
_entity_poly.pdbx_seq_one_letter_code
_entity_poly.pdbx_strand_id
1 'polypeptide(L)'
;MSDEEKKEKTPLIYLFFFGLVIFITIFFPIFGSTLRYDFSILFSKMYHTIGIILTYMGFIFILAGILSLVCKRPLIGIITMIGGVMLLTFAGYFLNPATAGSGASGKEVPQGYY
;
A
#
# COMPACT_ATOMS: atom_id res chain seq x y z
N MET A 1 10.60 -29.96 37.64
CA MET A 1 11.40 -28.79 37.21
C MET A 1 10.40 -27.74 36.81
N SER A 2 10.28 -26.73 37.67
CA SER A 2 9.05 -26.00 38.01
C SER A 2 8.65 -24.97 36.95
N ASP A 3 7.34 -24.78 36.75
CA ASP A 3 6.70 -23.81 35.86
C ASP A 3 7.06 -22.32 36.14
N GLU A 4 7.87 -22.05 37.16
CA GLU A 4 8.30 -20.71 37.55
C GLU A 4 9.42 -20.14 36.65
N GLU A 5 10.29 -20.96 36.06
CA GLU A 5 11.38 -20.47 35.18
C GLU A 5 10.88 -19.95 33.82
N LYS A 6 9.66 -20.35 33.41
CA LYS A 6 9.07 -19.95 32.12
C LYS A 6 8.47 -18.54 32.14
N LYS A 7 8.10 -18.04 33.33
CA LYS A 7 7.40 -16.76 33.51
C LYS A 7 8.35 -15.55 33.54
N GLU A 8 9.64 -15.78 33.78
CA GLU A 8 10.63 -14.71 33.96
C GLU A 8 11.36 -14.31 32.67
N LYS A 9 11.49 -15.23 31.70
CA LYS A 9 12.15 -14.94 30.41
C LYS A 9 11.27 -14.19 29.41
N THR A 10 9.94 -14.32 29.53
CA THR A 10 8.97 -13.62 28.67
C THR A 10 9.03 -12.10 28.83
N PRO A 11 8.95 -11.51 30.05
CA PRO A 11 8.99 -10.05 30.19
C PRO A 11 10.32 -9.44 29.73
N LEU A 12 11.43 -10.17 29.88
CA LEU A 12 12.76 -9.70 29.45
C LEU A 12 12.89 -9.66 27.92
N ILE A 13 12.33 -10.65 27.23
CA ILE A 13 12.20 -10.66 25.76
C ILE A 13 11.32 -9.50 25.29
N TYR A 14 10.15 -9.28 25.91
CA TYR A 14 9.30 -8.14 25.57
C TYR A 14 9.99 -6.80 25.82
N LEU A 15 10.73 -6.65 26.93
CA LEU A 15 11.50 -5.45 27.24
C LEU A 15 12.60 -5.21 26.20
N PHE A 16 13.28 -6.27 25.76
CA PHE A 16 14.31 -6.20 24.71
C PHE A 16 13.72 -5.80 23.35
N PHE A 17 12.62 -6.44 22.91
CA PHE A 17 11.94 -6.09 21.67
C PHE A 17 11.36 -4.68 21.72
N PHE A 18 10.78 -4.28 22.85
CA PHE A 18 10.23 -2.94 23.05
C PHE A 18 11.34 -1.88 23.05
N GLY A 19 12.46 -2.15 23.71
CA GLY A 19 13.66 -1.32 23.67
C GLY A 19 14.25 -1.21 22.26
N LEU A 20 14.24 -2.29 21.49
CA LEU A 20 14.68 -2.31 20.09
C LEU A 20 13.74 -1.51 19.18
N VAL A 21 12.42 -1.62 19.36
CA VAL A 21 11.44 -0.82 18.62
C VAL A 21 11.59 0.67 18.93
N ILE A 22 11.77 1.05 20.20
CA ILE A 22 12.00 2.45 20.60
C ILE A 22 13.34 2.95 20.06
N PHE A 23 14.40 2.15 20.15
CA PHE A 23 15.71 2.49 19.63
C PHE A 23 15.66 2.73 18.12
N ILE A 24 15.02 1.83 17.36
CA ILE A 24 14.76 2.04 15.94
C ILE A 24 13.96 3.34 15.76
N THR A 25 12.86 3.54 16.45
CA THR A 25 12.00 4.73 16.26
C THR A 25 12.72 6.06 16.50
N ILE A 26 13.62 6.13 17.50
CA ILE A 26 14.36 7.35 17.85
C ILE A 26 15.57 7.58 16.94
N PHE A 27 16.27 6.52 16.52
CA PHE A 27 17.49 6.62 15.70
C PHE A 27 17.22 6.50 14.19
N PHE A 28 16.05 6.02 13.78
CA PHE A 28 15.59 5.94 12.38
C PHE A 28 15.56 7.30 11.67
N PRO A 29 15.18 8.44 12.31
CA PRO A 29 15.29 9.75 11.70
C PRO A 29 16.74 10.19 11.44
N ILE A 30 17.72 9.69 12.22
CA ILE A 30 19.11 10.16 12.22
C ILE A 30 19.99 9.34 11.26
N PHE A 31 19.85 8.01 11.24
CA PHE A 31 20.60 7.13 10.33
C PHE A 31 19.83 6.76 9.07
N GLY A 32 18.53 7.03 9.06
CA GLY A 32 17.63 6.59 8.01
C GLY A 32 17.28 7.65 6.99
N SER A 33 17.93 8.81 6.89
CA SER A 33 17.58 9.82 5.87
C SER A 33 17.69 9.25 4.45
N THR A 34 18.79 8.57 4.14
CA THR A 34 19.01 7.84 2.89
C THR A 34 18.13 6.59 2.79
N LEU A 35 18.09 5.76 3.83
CA LEU A 35 17.26 4.54 3.84
C LEU A 35 15.76 4.84 3.71
N ARG A 36 15.23 5.86 4.38
CA ARG A 36 13.82 6.30 4.31
C ARG A 36 13.47 6.77 2.91
N TYR A 37 14.38 7.48 2.25
CA TYR A 37 14.17 7.92 0.88
C TYR A 37 14.12 6.72 -0.08
N ASP A 38 15.07 5.80 0.03
CA ASP A 38 15.13 4.59 -0.79
C ASP A 38 13.91 3.69 -0.55
N PHE A 39 13.52 3.48 0.72
CA PHE A 39 12.30 2.76 1.08
C PHE A 39 11.06 3.47 0.52
N SER A 40 10.97 4.80 0.60
CA SER A 40 9.85 5.57 0.06
C SER A 40 9.71 5.40 -1.45
N ILE A 41 10.82 5.40 -2.19
CA ILE A 41 10.82 5.12 -3.63
C ILE A 41 10.36 3.68 -3.90
N LEU A 42 10.84 2.72 -3.11
CA LEU A 42 10.49 1.30 -3.27
C LEU A 42 9.00 1.07 -2.98
N PHE A 43 8.46 1.64 -1.92
CA PHE A 43 7.02 1.63 -1.62
C PHE A 43 6.21 2.32 -2.70
N SER A 44 6.67 3.49 -3.20
CA SER A 44 6.00 4.19 -4.30
C SER A 44 5.92 3.32 -5.56
N LYS A 45 6.99 2.58 -5.91
CA LYS A 45 6.97 1.64 -7.04
C LYS A 45 6.01 0.48 -6.79
N MET A 46 6.04 -0.10 -5.59
CA MET A 46 5.13 -1.20 -5.22
C MET A 46 3.66 -0.78 -5.30
N TYR A 47 3.30 0.36 -4.71
CA TYR A 47 1.93 0.88 -4.76
C TYR A 47 1.49 1.23 -6.18
N HIS A 48 2.38 1.82 -6.98
CA HIS A 48 2.10 2.10 -8.38
C HIS A 48 1.84 0.80 -9.19
N THR A 49 2.66 -0.24 -9.00
CA THR A 49 2.43 -1.55 -9.63
C THR A 49 1.09 -2.16 -9.21
N ILE A 50 0.75 -2.09 -7.93
CA ILE A 50 -0.56 -2.54 -7.42
C ILE A 50 -1.70 -1.77 -8.08
N GLY A 51 -1.58 -0.44 -8.17
CA GLY A 51 -2.55 0.43 -8.84
C GLY A 51 -2.75 0.10 -10.32
N ILE A 52 -1.67 -0.22 -11.04
CA ILE A 52 -1.75 -0.68 -12.44
C ILE A 52 -2.56 -1.98 -12.54
N ILE A 53 -2.27 -2.96 -11.68
CA ILE A 53 -2.96 -4.26 -11.68
C ILE A 53 -4.46 -4.06 -11.43
N LEU A 54 -4.82 -3.26 -10.41
CA LEU A 54 -6.20 -2.91 -10.08
C LEU A 54 -6.89 -2.20 -11.25
N THR A 55 -6.17 -1.36 -11.99
CA THR A 55 -6.71 -0.66 -13.16
C THR A 55 -7.09 -1.64 -14.27
N TYR A 56 -6.19 -2.56 -14.61
CA TYR A 56 -6.47 -3.59 -15.61
C TYR A 56 -7.65 -4.48 -15.19
N MET A 57 -7.69 -4.93 -13.94
CA MET A 57 -8.80 -5.72 -13.43
C MET A 57 -10.12 -4.96 -13.47
N GLY A 58 -10.14 -3.69 -13.06
CA GLY A 58 -11.33 -2.84 -13.11
C GLY A 58 -11.84 -2.65 -14.54
N PHE A 59 -10.94 -2.46 -15.50
CA PHE A 59 -11.30 -2.32 -16.91
C PHE A 59 -11.90 -3.61 -17.48
N ILE A 60 -11.30 -4.77 -17.15
CA ILE A 60 -11.83 -6.09 -17.54
C ILE A 60 -13.24 -6.29 -16.98
N PHE A 61 -13.49 -5.90 -15.72
CA PHE A 61 -14.80 -6.02 -15.08
C PHE A 61 -15.86 -5.14 -15.75
N ILE A 62 -15.49 -3.92 -16.16
CA ILE A 62 -16.38 -3.03 -16.91
C ILE A 62 -16.72 -3.64 -18.28
N LEU A 63 -15.72 -4.15 -19.00
CA LEU A 63 -15.95 -4.81 -20.30
C LEU A 63 -16.84 -6.05 -20.15
N ALA A 64 -16.58 -6.87 -19.13
CA ALA A 64 -17.41 -8.04 -18.83
C ALA A 64 -18.84 -7.64 -18.48
N GLY A 65 -19.02 -6.54 -17.76
CA GLY A 65 -20.33 -6.00 -17.42
C GLY A 65 -21.10 -5.47 -18.63
N ILE A 66 -20.42 -4.76 -19.54
CA ILE A 66 -20.98 -4.34 -20.84
C ILE A 66 -21.39 -5.57 -21.67
N LEU A 67 -20.53 -6.60 -21.74
CA LEU A 67 -20.83 -7.83 -22.46
C LEU A 67 -22.06 -8.54 -21.86
N SER A 68 -22.19 -8.56 -20.54
CA SER A 68 -23.33 -9.15 -19.84
C SER A 68 -24.65 -8.41 -20.10
N LEU A 69 -24.60 -7.08 -20.27
CA LEU A 69 -25.75 -6.28 -20.72
C LEU A 69 -26.19 -6.70 -22.13
N VAL A 70 -25.24 -6.90 -23.06
CA VAL A 70 -25.52 -7.36 -24.43
C VAL A 70 -26.12 -8.77 -24.44
N CYS A 71 -25.67 -9.66 -23.55
CA CYS A 71 -26.21 -11.01 -23.40
C CYS A 71 -27.58 -11.08 -22.68
N LYS A 72 -28.30 -9.95 -22.56
CA LYS A 72 -29.62 -9.85 -21.91
C LYS A 72 -29.64 -10.29 -20.43
N ARG A 73 -28.51 -10.17 -19.73
CA ARG A 73 -28.40 -10.44 -18.28
C ARG A 73 -28.07 -9.15 -17.52
N PRO A 74 -29.00 -8.18 -17.46
CA PRO A 74 -28.69 -6.82 -17.04
C PRO A 74 -28.28 -6.70 -15.57
N LEU A 75 -28.88 -7.50 -14.68
CA LEU A 75 -28.52 -7.50 -13.25
C LEU A 75 -27.06 -7.89 -13.02
N ILE A 76 -26.57 -8.93 -13.72
CA ILE A 76 -25.19 -9.40 -13.58
C ILE A 76 -24.22 -8.39 -14.20
N GLY A 77 -24.61 -7.78 -15.33
CA GLY A 77 -23.83 -6.72 -15.97
C GLY A 77 -23.67 -5.49 -15.09
N ILE A 78 -24.73 -5.04 -14.43
CA ILE A 78 -24.67 -3.88 -13.52
C ILE A 78 -23.77 -4.18 -12.33
N ILE A 79 -23.90 -5.34 -11.69
CA ILE A 79 -23.07 -5.73 -10.53
C ILE A 79 -21.59 -5.78 -10.92
N THR A 80 -21.26 -6.39 -12.06
CA THR A 80 -19.88 -6.50 -12.54
C THR A 80 -19.31 -5.14 -12.96
N MET A 81 -20.09 -4.26 -13.56
CA MET A 81 -19.69 -2.87 -13.83
C MET A 81 -19.42 -2.08 -12.54
N ILE A 82 -20.28 -2.18 -11.53
CA ILE A 82 -20.08 -1.51 -10.23
C ILE A 82 -18.79 -2.02 -9.58
N GLY A 83 -18.54 -3.33 -9.61
CA GLY A 83 -17.29 -3.92 -9.13
C GLY A 83 -16.07 -3.38 -9.87
N GLY A 84 -16.15 -3.23 -11.20
CA GLY A 84 -15.10 -2.63 -12.00
C GLY A 84 -14.84 -1.16 -11.66
N VAL A 85 -15.88 -0.36 -11.45
CA VAL A 85 -15.78 1.05 -11.03
C VAL A 85 -15.16 1.16 -9.63
N MET A 86 -15.52 0.26 -8.70
CA MET A 86 -14.88 0.23 -7.38
C MET A 86 -13.40 -0.11 -7.49
N LEU A 87 -13.03 -1.12 -8.27
CA LEU A 87 -11.62 -1.48 -8.52
C LEU A 87 -10.82 -0.31 -9.12
N LEU A 88 -11.39 0.42 -10.08
CA LEU A 88 -10.77 1.62 -10.64
C LEU A 88 -10.64 2.75 -9.61
N THR A 89 -11.61 2.89 -8.72
CA THR A 89 -11.55 3.89 -7.64
C THR A 89 -10.40 3.57 -6.69
N PHE A 90 -10.27 2.31 -6.26
CA PHE A 90 -9.13 1.85 -5.47
C PHE A 90 -7.82 1.99 -6.23
N ALA A 91 -7.79 1.64 -7.51
CA ALA A 91 -6.62 1.83 -8.36
C ALA A 91 -6.16 3.30 -8.39
N GLY A 92 -7.10 4.25 -8.44
CA GLY A 92 -6.82 5.69 -8.37
C GLY A 92 -6.09 6.10 -7.10
N TYR A 93 -6.41 5.50 -5.94
CA TYR A 93 -5.68 5.75 -4.69
C TYR A 93 -4.23 5.24 -4.73
N PHE A 94 -3.97 4.13 -5.42
CA PHE A 94 -2.64 3.53 -5.50
C PHE A 94 -1.77 4.11 -6.63
N LEU A 95 -2.39 4.51 -7.74
CA LEU A 95 -1.74 5.17 -8.87
C LEU A 95 -1.42 6.64 -8.60
N ASN A 96 -2.07 7.23 -7.61
CA ASN A 96 -1.92 8.63 -7.28
C ASN A 96 -1.25 8.80 -5.92
N PRO A 97 0.08 8.67 -5.83
CA PRO A 97 0.81 9.11 -4.63
C PRO A 97 0.76 10.65 -4.44
N ALA A 98 0.01 11.40 -5.27
CA ALA A 98 0.10 12.86 -5.41
C ALA A 98 -1.19 13.66 -5.11
N THR A 99 -2.40 13.09 -5.04
CA THR A 99 -3.63 13.92 -4.87
C THR A 99 -4.05 14.23 -3.44
N ALA A 100 -3.39 13.67 -2.43
CA ALA A 100 -3.55 14.14 -1.05
C ALA A 100 -2.48 15.17 -0.64
N GLY A 101 -1.54 15.54 -1.52
CA GLY A 101 -0.44 16.44 -1.11
C GLY A 101 0.31 17.23 -2.19
N SER A 102 0.33 16.84 -3.47
CA SER A 102 1.07 17.63 -4.46
C SER A 102 0.79 17.19 -5.90
N GLY A 103 -0.01 18.00 -6.59
CA GLY A 103 0.21 18.43 -7.98
C GLY A 103 0.42 17.35 -9.04
N ALA A 104 -0.43 17.40 -10.06
CA ALA A 104 -0.16 16.91 -11.40
C ALA A 104 1.20 17.43 -11.94
N SER A 105 2.30 16.74 -11.65
CA SER A 105 3.56 16.84 -12.38
C SER A 105 4.50 15.78 -11.83
N GLY A 106 4.82 14.78 -12.66
CA GLY A 106 5.90 13.82 -12.41
C GLY A 106 7.27 14.50 -12.44
N LYS A 107 7.51 15.43 -11.52
CA LYS A 107 8.85 15.92 -11.23
C LYS A 107 9.38 15.07 -10.10
N GLU A 108 10.28 14.16 -10.48
CA GLU A 108 11.22 13.54 -9.57
C GLU A 108 11.76 14.63 -8.62
N VAL A 109 11.67 14.38 -7.31
CA VAL A 109 12.25 15.30 -6.32
C VAL A 109 13.74 15.43 -6.67
N PRO A 110 14.26 16.63 -6.94
CA PRO A 110 15.65 16.78 -7.34
C PRO A 110 16.55 16.24 -6.23
N GLN A 111 17.44 15.30 -6.57
CA GLN A 111 18.49 14.82 -5.69
C GLN A 111 19.36 16.02 -5.28
N GLY A 112 19.21 16.50 -4.04
CA GLY A 112 19.98 17.65 -3.58
C GLY A 112 19.50 18.37 -2.33
N TYR A 113 18.38 17.98 -1.71
CA TYR A 113 18.01 18.52 -0.39
C TYR A 113 18.42 17.53 0.70
N TYR A 114 19.54 17.88 1.34
CA TYR A 114 20.18 17.21 2.47
C TYR A 114 19.26 17.08 3.69
#